data_AF-A0A8J5TBV1-F1
#
_entry.id   AF-A0A8J5TBV1-F1
#
_cell.length_a   1.000
_cell.length_b   1.000
_cell.length_c   1.000
_cell.angle_alpha   90.00
_cell.angle_beta   90.00
_cell.angle_gamma   90.00
#
_symmetry.space_group_name_H-M   'P 1'
#
loop_
_entity.id
_entity.type
_entity.pdbx_description
1 polymer ?
#
loop_
_entity_poly.entity_id
_entity_poly.type
_entity_poly.pdbx_seq_one_letter_code
_entity_poly.pdbx_strand_id
1 'polypeptide(L)'
;MEEDLVIDDEDSWDLLVRDIRLKATFLFIDLSRVISFCEIDEHKKMLTGLANKFFIFMDELANAVSSRSVPLMQVCYRDTALVLREVVAALVPS
;
A
#
# COMPACT_ATOMS: atom_id res chain seq x y z
N MET A 1 1.94 -24.12 16.80
CA MET A 1 0.52 -24.17 16.41
C MET A 1 0.38 -23.03 15.43
N GLU A 2 0.56 -23.32 14.15
CA GLU A 2 0.33 -22.33 13.09
C GLU A 2 -1.19 -22.12 13.09
N GLU A 3 -1.63 -20.93 13.49
CA GLU A 3 -3.02 -20.54 13.33
C GLU A 3 -3.27 -20.44 11.82
N ASP A 4 -3.77 -21.54 11.26
CA ASP A 4 -4.45 -21.53 9.97
C ASP A 4 -5.53 -20.45 10.06
N LEU A 5 -5.22 -19.27 9.52
CA LEU A 5 -6.19 -18.23 9.20
C LEU A 5 -7.06 -18.81 8.07
N VAL A 6 -8.00 -19.68 8.45
CA VAL A 6 -9.02 -20.20 7.54
C VAL A 6 -9.97 -19.04 7.28
N ILE A 7 -9.67 -18.26 6.25
CA ILE A 7 -10.60 -17.32 5.64
C ILE A 7 -11.52 -18.19 4.76
N ASP A 8 -12.45 -18.89 5.41
CA ASP A 8 -13.41 -19.82 4.77
C ASP A 8 -14.69 -19.15 4.29
N ASP A 9 -14.76 -17.82 4.40
CA ASP A 9 -15.90 -17.07 3.89
C ASP A 9 -15.47 -16.31 2.63
N GLU A 10 -16.09 -16.64 1.50
CA GLU A 10 -15.80 -16.04 0.21
C GLU A 10 -15.98 -14.50 0.27
N ASP A 11 -16.94 -14.06 1.08
CA ASP A 11 -17.19 -12.65 1.38
C ASP A 11 -16.01 -11.99 2.11
N SER A 12 -15.22 -12.72 2.89
CA SER A 12 -14.08 -12.17 3.64
C SER A 12 -12.92 -11.76 2.73
N TRP A 13 -12.65 -12.52 1.68
CA TRP A 13 -11.63 -12.18 0.70
C TRP A 13 -12.01 -10.94 -0.11
N ASP A 14 -13.27 -10.86 -0.54
CA ASP A 14 -13.79 -9.71 -1.27
C ASP A 14 -13.82 -8.44 -0.40
N LEU A 15 -14.20 -8.58 0.87
CA LEU A 15 -14.11 -7.49 1.85
C LEU A 15 -12.67 -7.01 2.04
N LEU A 16 -11.69 -7.92 2.10
CA LEU A 16 -10.28 -7.55 2.23
C LEU A 16 -9.76 -6.78 1.01
N VAL A 17 -10.06 -7.22 -0.21
CA VAL A 17 -9.69 -6.47 -1.44
C VAL A 17 -10.33 -5.08 -1.45
N ARG A 18 -11.60 -4.97 -1.06
CA ARG A 18 -12.31 -3.68 -0.99
C ARG A 18 -11.70 -2.74 0.05
N ASP A 19 -11.32 -3.26 1.21
CA ASP A 19 -10.65 -2.48 2.26
C ASP A 19 -9.28 -1.96 1.80
N ILE A 20 -8.46 -2.79 1.14
CA ILE A 20 -7.17 -2.38 0.58
C ILE A 20 -7.35 -1.25 -0.44
N ARG A 21 -8.31 -1.39 -1.38
CA ARG A 21 -8.61 -0.36 -2.39
C ARG A 21 -9.14 0.93 -1.78
N LEU A 22 -9.97 0.84 -0.74
CA LEU A 22 -10.48 2.00 -0.02
C LEU A 22 -9.35 2.77 0.67
N LYS A 23 -8.46 2.06 1.38
CA LYS A 23 -7.28 2.65 2.02
C LYS A 23 -6.34 3.28 1.00
N ALA A 24 -6.08 2.61 -0.13
CA ALA A 24 -5.28 3.17 -1.22
C ALA A 24 -5.88 4.49 -1.75
N THR A 25 -7.20 4.58 -1.87
CA THR A 25 -7.89 5.79 -2.34
C THR A 25 -7.68 6.97 -1.40
N PHE A 26 -7.87 6.78 -0.09
CA PHE A 26 -7.63 7.85 0.89
C PHE A 26 -6.16 8.27 0.92
N LEU A 27 -5.24 7.30 0.92
CA LEU A 27 -3.81 7.59 0.88
C LEU A 27 -3.41 8.33 -0.41
N PHE A 28 -4.03 8.02 -1.55
CA PHE A 28 -3.77 8.73 -2.80
C PHE A 28 -4.15 10.20 -2.68
N ILE A 29 -5.32 10.49 -2.11
CA ILE A 29 -5.79 11.86 -1.89
C ILE A 29 -4.83 12.59 -0.94
N ASP A 30 -4.49 11.98 0.20
CA ASP A 30 -3.65 12.59 1.22
C ASP A 30 -2.22 12.84 0.73
N LEU A 31 -1.58 11.83 0.12
CA LEU A 31 -0.23 11.97 -0.43
C LEU A 31 -0.19 12.95 -1.60
N SER A 32 -1.19 12.95 -2.49
CA SER A 32 -1.27 13.94 -3.57
C SER A 32 -1.34 15.36 -3.01
N ARG A 33 -2.11 15.56 -1.94
CA ARG A 33 -2.20 16.84 -1.25
C ARG A 33 -0.85 17.23 -0.65
N VAL A 34 -0.19 16.34 0.09
CA VAL A 34 1.13 16.63 0.68
C VAL A 34 2.16 16.97 -0.39
N ILE A 35 2.25 16.17 -1.45
CA ILE A 35 3.16 16.41 -2.58
C ILE A 35 2.90 17.77 -3.24
N SER A 36 1.62 18.17 -3.36
CA SER A 36 1.26 19.45 -3.96
C SER A 36 1.74 20.66 -3.14
N PHE A 37 1.81 20.53 -1.81
CA PHE A 37 2.31 21.56 -0.90
C PHE A 37 3.82 21.52 -0.68
N CYS A 38 4.53 20.57 -1.29
CA CYS A 38 5.98 20.51 -1.18
C CYS A 38 6.65 21.61 -2.02
N GLU A 39 7.31 22.56 -1.36
CA GLU A 39 7.99 23.70 -1.99
C GLU A 39 9.36 23.32 -2.58
N ILE A 40 10.02 22.31 -2.02
CA ILE A 40 11.35 21.87 -2.45
C ILE A 40 11.17 20.86 -3.59
N ASP A 41 11.58 21.22 -4.81
CA ASP A 41 11.40 20.40 -6.01
C ASP A 41 12.01 19.00 -5.89
N GLU A 42 13.20 18.87 -5.30
CA GLU A 42 13.85 17.56 -5.14
C GLU A 42 13.12 16.67 -4.13
N HIS A 43 12.64 17.23 -3.02
CA HIS A 43 11.81 16.50 -2.05
C HIS A 43 10.46 16.10 -2.67
N LYS A 44 9.86 16.99 -3.46
CA LYS A 44 8.63 16.73 -4.20
C LYS A 44 8.80 15.58 -5.19
N LYS A 45 9.88 15.58 -5.98
CA LYS A 45 10.21 14.49 -6.93
C LYS A 45 10.42 13.16 -6.19
N MET A 46 11.18 13.18 -5.11
CA MET A 46 11.42 11.99 -4.28
C MET A 46 10.12 11.43 -3.72
N LEU A 47 9.28 12.27 -3.10
CA LEU A 47 8.01 11.86 -2.51
C LEU A 47 7.03 11.36 -3.57
N THR A 48 7.00 11.99 -4.75
CA THR A 48 6.21 11.52 -5.90
C THR A 48 6.67 10.13 -6.36
N GLY A 49 7.99 9.90 -6.45
CA GLY A 49 8.54 8.60 -6.82
C GLY A 49 8.18 7.50 -5.81
N LEU A 50 8.32 7.79 -4.51
CA LEU A 50 7.94 6.85 -3.44
C LEU A 50 6.43 6.57 -3.43
N ALA A 51 5.60 7.59 -3.59
CA ALA A 51 4.14 7.44 -3.66
C ALA A 51 3.73 6.57 -4.86
N ASN A 52 4.28 6.82 -6.05
CA ASN A 52 4.00 6.00 -7.23
C ASN A 52 4.39 4.54 -7.02
N LYS A 53 5.59 4.29 -6.47
CA LYS A 53 6.06 2.94 -6.13
C LYS A 53 5.15 2.27 -5.10
N PHE A 54 4.71 3.01 -4.08
CA PHE A 54 3.79 2.52 -3.06
C PHE A 54 2.45 2.08 -3.67
N PHE A 55 1.86 2.89 -4.57
CA PHE A 55 0.58 2.55 -5.20
C PHE A 55 0.68 1.37 -6.17
N ILE A 56 1.82 1.19 -6.84
CA ILE A 56 2.09 -0.03 -7.63
C ILE A 56 2.02 -1.27 -6.73
N PHE A 57 2.71 -1.26 -5.59
CA PHE A 57 2.69 -2.41 -4.67
C PHE A 57 1.36 -2.62 -3.97
N MET A 58 0.59 -1.56 -3.70
CA MET A 58 -0.79 -1.68 -3.22
C MET A 58 -1.69 -2.39 -4.25
N ASP A 59 -1.52 -2.12 -5.55
CA ASP A 59 -2.27 -2.81 -6.60
C ASP A 59 -1.85 -4.28 -6.72
N GLU A 60 -0.54 -4.57 -6.69
CA GLU A 60 -0.02 -5.94 -6.66
C GLU A 60 -0.55 -6.73 -5.45
N LEU A 61 -0.60 -6.11 -4.27
CA LEU A 61 -1.18 -6.71 -3.06
C LEU A 61 -2.68 -6.98 -3.23
N ALA A 62 -3.44 -6.04 -3.78
CA ALA A 62 -4.87 -6.24 -4.05
C ALA A 62 -5.10 -7.39 -5.05
N ASN A 63 -4.26 -7.49 -6.08
CA ASN A 63 -4.30 -8.58 -7.07
C ASN A 63 -3.90 -9.92 -6.44
N ALA A 64 -2.90 -9.94 -5.56
CA ALA A 64 -2.50 -11.13 -4.81
C ALA A 64 -3.63 -11.66 -3.92
N VAL A 65 -4.30 -10.76 -3.19
CA VAL A 65 -5.48 -11.10 -2.37
C VAL A 65 -6.62 -11.62 -3.24
N SER A 66 -6.87 -10.98 -4.40
CA SER A 66 -7.90 -11.42 -5.35
C SER A 66 -7.60 -12.83 -5.91
N SER A 67 -6.32 -13.18 -6.08
CA SER A 67 -5.90 -14.53 -6.49
C SER A 67 -5.94 -15.57 -5.38
N ARG A 68 -6.21 -15.15 -4.13
CA ARG A 68 -6.19 -15.98 -2.91
C ARG A 68 -4.89 -16.76 -2.71
N SER A 69 -3.79 -16.26 -3.27
CA SER A 69 -2.46 -16.87 -3.17
C SER A 69 -1.76 -16.35 -1.92
N VAL A 70 -1.85 -17.10 -0.82
CA VAL A 70 -1.19 -16.73 0.46
C VAL A 70 0.31 -16.45 0.30
N PRO A 71 1.11 -17.26 -0.43
CA PRO A 71 2.52 -16.96 -0.63
C PRO A 71 2.76 -15.64 -1.37
N LEU A 72 1.96 -15.36 -2.40
CA LEU A 72 2.08 -14.11 -3.16
C LEU A 72 1.65 -12.91 -2.30
N MET A 73 0.58 -13.05 -1.52
CA MET A 73 0.14 -12.02 -0.58
C MET A 73 1.23 -11.66 0.43
N GLN A 74 1.95 -12.65 0.98
CA GLN A 74 3.03 -12.39 1.93
C GLN A 74 4.17 -11.58 1.29
N VAL A 75 4.55 -11.91 0.05
CA VAL A 75 5.57 -11.16 -0.70
C VAL A 75 5.11 -9.73 -0.96
N CYS A 76 3.93 -9.56 -1.57
CA CYS A 76 3.38 -8.24 -1.89
C CYS A 76 3.16 -7.40 -0.63
N TYR A 77 2.74 -8.00 0.49
CA TYR A 77 2.58 -7.31 1.76
C TYR A 77 3.91 -6.79 2.29
N ARG A 78 4.96 -7.63 2.27
CA ARG A 78 6.29 -7.22 2.73
C ARG A 78 6.82 -6.03 1.91
N ASP A 79 6.68 -6.11 0.59
CA ASP A 79 7.20 -5.08 -0.32
C ASP A 79 6.37 -3.79 -0.21
N THR A 80 5.04 -3.89 -0.10
CA THR A 80 4.15 -2.75 0.21
C THR A 80 4.52 -2.10 1.55
N ALA A 81 4.71 -2.89 2.60
CA ALA A 81 5.03 -2.41 3.94
C ALA A 81 6.41 -1.76 4.01
N LEU A 82 7.38 -2.24 3.23
CA LEU A 82 8.70 -1.62 3.11
C LEU A 82 8.57 -0.20 2.52
N VAL A 83 7.89 -0.08 1.36
CA VAL A 83 7.75 1.23 0.71
C VAL A 83 6.88 2.18 1.52
N LEU A 84 5.87 1.69 2.22
CA LEU A 84 5.10 2.53 3.15
C LEU A 84 5.99 3.16 4.22
N ARG A 85 6.96 2.41 4.78
CA ARG A 85 7.92 2.97 5.73
C ARG A 85 8.83 4.02 5.09
N GLU A 86 9.26 3.80 3.84
CA GLU A 86 10.03 4.78 3.09
C GLU A 86 9.23 6.08 2.87
N VAL A 87 7.95 5.97 2.49
CA VAL A 87 7.03 7.12 2.37
C VAL A 87 6.89 7.85 3.70
N VAL A 88 6.60 7.13 4.79
CA VAL A 88 6.44 7.73 6.12
C VAL A 88 7.73 8.43 6.55
N ALA A 89 8.90 7.81 6.37
CA ALA A 89 10.18 8.43 6.70
C ALA A 89 10.43 9.71 5.90
N ALA A 90 10.05 9.73 4.62
CA ALA A 90 10.15 10.92 3.76
C ALA A 90 9.20 12.07 4.15
N LEU A 91 8.13 11.77 4.90
CA LEU A 91 7.17 12.75 5.40
C LEU A 91 7.60 13.38 6.74
N VAL A 92 8.49 12.75 7.50
CA VAL A 92 8.97 13.29 8.77
C VAL A 92 9.99 14.40 8.50
N PRO A 93 9.80 15.63 9.02
CA PRO A 93 10.81 16.69 8.91
C PRO A 93 12.13 16.25 9.55
N SER A 94 13.24 16.51 8.86
CA SER A 94 14.61 16.31 9.38
C SER A 94 15.02 17.43 10.34
#